data_AF-A0A967KME9-F1
#
_entry.id   AF-A0A967KME9-F1
#
_cell.length_a   1.000
_cell.length_b   1.000
_cell.length_c   1.000
_cell.angle_alpha   90.00
_cell.angle_beta   90.00
_cell.angle_gamma   90.00
#
_symmetry.space_group_name_H-M   'P 1'
#
loop_
_entity.id
_entity.type
_entity.pdbx_description
1 polymer ?
#
loop_
_entity_poly.entity_id
_entity_poly.type
_entity_poly.pdbx_seq_one_letter_code
_entity_poly.pdbx_strand_id
1 'polypeptide(L)'
;EERYTLGVLAAFRSIAPRDTWQNNPQPLESLIKRRLVSEDLAGGVALLPFFRELVWIDLVAEKRELFHGEAAAIRVQRGQYTKAAY
;
A
#
# COMPACT_ATOMS: atom_id res chain seq x y z
N GLU A 1 -11.80 1.94 -7.43
CA GLU A 1 -11.06 1.19 -6.39
C GLU A 1 -9.59 1.00 -6.71
N GLU A 2 -9.19 0.57 -7.92
CA GLU A 2 -7.77 0.40 -8.29
C GLU A 2 -6.89 1.65 -8.07
N ARG A 3 -7.35 2.84 -8.50
CA ARG A 3 -6.63 4.11 -8.26
C ARG A 3 -6.51 4.46 -6.78
N TYR A 4 -7.49 4.05 -5.96
CA TYR A 4 -7.44 4.27 -4.52
C TYR A 4 -6.37 3.35 -3.90
N THR A 5 -6.38 2.05 -4.21
CA THR A 5 -5.34 1.11 -3.78
C THR A 5 -3.94 1.56 -4.20
N LEU A 6 -3.80 2.05 -5.43
CA LEU A 6 -2.54 2.60 -5.94
C LEU A 6 -2.07 3.82 -5.14
N GLY A 7 -2.99 4.74 -4.80
CA GLY A 7 -2.70 5.93 -3.99
C GLY A 7 -2.26 5.58 -2.56
N VAL A 8 -2.97 4.64 -1.92
CA VAL A 8 -2.61 4.10 -0.61
C VAL A 8 -1.22 3.46 -0.64
N LEU A 9 -0.95 2.59 -1.63
CA LEU A 9 0.36 1.95 -1.80
C LEU A 9 1.48 2.95 -2.09
N ALA A 10 1.22 4.04 -2.82
CA ALA A 10 2.21 5.08 -3.06
C ALA A 10 2.60 5.84 -1.78
N ALA A 11 1.65 5.98 -0.84
CA ALA A 11 1.90 6.58 0.47
C ALA A 11 2.80 5.71 1.36
N PHE A 12 2.80 4.38 1.17
CA PHE A 12 3.76 3.49 1.81
C PHE A 12 5.16 3.72 1.24
N ARG A 13 6.08 4.22 2.08
CA ARG A 13 7.51 4.38 1.71
C ARG A 13 8.29 3.06 1.69
N SER A 14 7.67 1.96 2.09
CA SER A 14 8.27 0.62 2.21
C SER A 14 7.20 -0.44 1.92
N ILE A 15 7.55 -1.70 2.16
CA ILE A 15 6.62 -2.83 2.14
C ILE A 15 5.38 -2.54 3.02
N ALA A 16 4.20 -2.78 2.42
CA ALA A 16 2.89 -2.78 3.06
C ALA A 16 2.41 -4.22 3.27
N PRO A 17 1.62 -4.51 4.31
CA PRO A 17 1.09 -5.86 4.52
C PRO A 17 -0.02 -6.16 3.50
N ARG A 18 0.10 -7.26 2.75
CA ARG A 18 -0.91 -7.72 1.76
C ARG A 18 -2.28 -7.90 2.39
N ASP A 19 -2.31 -8.27 3.66
CA ASP A 19 -3.51 -8.60 4.42
C ASP A 19 -4.53 -7.45 4.53
N THR A 20 -4.07 -6.21 4.35
CA THR A 20 -4.93 -5.02 4.29
C THR A 20 -6.02 -5.13 3.21
N TRP A 21 -5.72 -5.85 2.11
CA TRP A 21 -6.61 -5.97 0.95
C TRP A 21 -7.32 -7.33 0.88
N GLN A 22 -7.29 -8.16 1.93
CA GLN A 22 -7.96 -9.48 1.93
C GLN A 22 -9.46 -9.40 1.66
N ASN A 23 -10.14 -8.39 2.20
CA ASN A 23 -11.59 -8.21 2.03
C ASN A 23 -11.98 -7.85 0.59
N ASN A 24 -11.07 -7.25 -0.17
CA ASN A 24 -11.27 -6.91 -1.58
C ASN A 24 -9.94 -6.99 -2.35
N PRO A 25 -9.53 -8.19 -2.77
CA PRO A 25 -8.21 -8.42 -3.35
C PRO A 25 -8.11 -8.00 -4.82
N GLN A 26 -9.24 -7.86 -5.52
CA GLN A 26 -9.29 -7.65 -6.97
C GLN A 26 -8.45 -6.45 -7.46
N PRO A 27 -8.47 -5.27 -6.79
CA PRO A 27 -7.66 -4.14 -7.22
C PRO A 27 -6.16 -4.40 -7.05
N LEU A 28 -5.75 -5.04 -5.96
CA LEU A 28 -4.34 -5.38 -5.70
C LEU A 28 -3.84 -6.42 -6.71
N GLU A 29 -4.65 -7.45 -7.01
CA GLU A 29 -4.31 -8.48 -7.99
C GLU A 29 -4.14 -7.92 -9.41
N SER A 30 -4.98 -6.96 -9.81
CA SER A 30 -4.84 -6.24 -11.08
C SER A 30 -3.48 -5.52 -11.17
N LEU A 31 -3.07 -4.85 -10.09
CA LEU A 31 -1.79 -4.14 -10.02
C LEU A 31 -0.58 -5.10 -10.05
N ILE A 32 -0.69 -6.26 -9.40
CA ILE A 32 0.32 -7.33 -9.43
C ILE A 32 0.44 -7.90 -10.85
N LYS A 33 -0.68 -8.25 -11.50
CA LYS A 33 -0.71 -8.76 -12.88
C LYS A 33 -0.08 -7.78 -13.87
N ARG A 34 -0.25 -6.47 -13.64
CA ARG A 34 0.34 -5.38 -14.44
C ARG A 34 1.81 -5.09 -14.08
N ARG A 35 2.39 -5.82 -13.12
CA ARG A 35 3.76 -5.62 -12.61
C ARG A 35 4.01 -4.21 -12.08
N LEU A 36 2.99 -3.59 -11.50
CA LEU A 36 3.12 -2.29 -10.84
C LEU A 36 3.57 -2.45 -9.39
N VAL A 37 3.21 -3.58 -8.79
CA VAL A 37 3.49 -3.96 -7.40
C VAL A 37 4.40 -5.18 -7.39
N SER A 38 5.41 -5.15 -6.51
CA SER A 38 6.24 -6.30 -6.16
C SER A 38 5.69 -6.96 -4.90
N GLU A 39 5.71 -8.28 -4.88
CA GLU A 39 5.39 -9.08 -3.71
C GLU A 39 6.68 -9.56 -3.06
N ASP A 40 6.72 -9.54 -1.73
CA ASP A 40 7.76 -10.16 -0.93
C ASP A 40 7.32 -11.57 -0.51
N LEU A 41 8.29 -12.47 -0.32
CA LEU A 41 8.07 -13.86 0.09
C LEU A 41 7.43 -13.98 1.49
N ALA A 42 7.47 -12.91 2.28
CA ALA A 42 6.89 -12.82 3.62
C ALA A 42 5.47 -12.22 3.66
N GLY A 43 4.77 -12.09 2.52
CA GLY A 43 3.41 -11.53 2.47
C GLY A 43 3.35 -10.00 2.43
N GLY A 44 4.49 -9.37 2.15
CA GLY A 44 4.61 -7.95 1.89
C GLY A 44 4.27 -7.60 0.45
N VAL A 45 3.70 -6.40 0.22
CA VAL A 45 3.51 -5.82 -1.10
C VAL A 45 4.06 -4.40 -1.13
N ALA A 46 4.76 -4.04 -2.20
CA ALA A 46 5.31 -2.71 -2.38
C ALA A 46 5.11 -2.25 -3.82
N LEU A 47 4.68 -0.99 -3.99
CA LEU A 47 4.68 -0.37 -5.31
C LEU A 47 6.13 -0.17 -5.78
N LEU A 48 6.42 -0.46 -7.04
CA LEU A 48 7.78 -0.25 -7.55
C LEU A 48 8.18 1.23 -7.45
N PRO A 49 9.44 1.55 -7.10
CA PRO A 49 9.87 2.92 -6.79
C PRO A 49 9.50 3.95 -7.87
N PHE A 50 9.68 3.58 -9.14
CA PHE A 50 9.35 4.43 -10.29
C PHE A 50 7.86 4.81 -10.34
N PHE A 51 6.96 3.84 -10.20
CA PHE A 51 5.52 4.10 -10.21
C PHE A 51 5.08 4.84 -8.95
N ARG A 52 5.72 4.57 -7.82
CA ARG A 52 5.45 5.29 -6.57
C ARG A 52 5.70 6.78 -6.71
N GLU A 53 6.84 7.16 -7.25
CA GLU A 53 7.18 8.57 -7.45
C GLU A 53 6.19 9.25 -8.42
N LEU A 54 5.89 8.59 -9.54
CA LEU A 54 4.93 9.09 -10.53
C LEU A 54 3.54 9.32 -9.93
N VAL A 55 3.00 8.32 -9.24
CA VAL A 55 1.68 8.40 -8.59
C VAL A 55 1.67 9.45 -7.49
N TRP A 56 2.75 9.54 -6.70
CA TRP A 56 2.84 10.49 -5.61
C TRP A 56 2.87 11.94 -6.10
N ILE A 57 3.60 12.22 -7.17
CA ILE A 57 3.67 13.56 -7.80
C ILE A 57 2.30 13.95 -8.37
N ASP A 58 1.57 13.02 -8.99
CA ASP A 58 0.26 13.28 -9.59
C ASP A 58 -0.86 13.51 -8.56
N LEU A 59 -0.69 13.03 -7.32
CA LEU A 59 -1.67 13.25 -6.26
C LEU A 59 -1.72 14.72 -5.81
N VAL A 60 -2.92 15.28 -5.73
CA VAL A 60 -3.20 16.56 -5.08
C VAL A 60 -2.88 16.49 -3.58
N ALA A 61 -2.53 17.64 -2.98
CA ALA A 61 -2.05 17.71 -1.61
C ALA A 61 -3.03 17.11 -0.58
N GLU A 62 -4.34 17.33 -0.72
CA GLU A 62 -5.34 16.79 0.20
C GLU A 62 -5.36 15.26 0.17
N LYS A 63 -5.20 14.65 -1.01
CA LYS A 63 -5.17 13.20 -1.16
C LYS A 63 -3.88 12.59 -0.64
N ARG A 64 -2.75 13.30 -0.77
CA ARG A 64 -1.48 12.87 -0.18
C ARG A 64 -1.59 12.74 1.32
N GLU A 65 -2.16 13.75 1.99
CA GLU A 65 -2.34 13.73 3.44
C GLU A 65 -3.28 12.59 3.86
N LEU A 66 -4.41 12.43 3.17
CA LEU A 66 -5.36 11.34 3.41
C LEU A 66 -4.68 9.95 3.33
N PHE A 67 -3.98 9.68 2.22
CA PHE A 67 -3.34 8.38 2.01
C PHE A 67 -2.16 8.15 2.94
N HIS A 68 -1.44 9.20 3.35
CA HIS A 68 -0.45 9.10 4.41
C HIS A 68 -1.07 8.72 5.76
N GLY A 69 -2.20 9.33 6.12
CA GLY A 69 -2.95 8.99 7.33
C GLY A 69 -3.42 7.54 7.31
N GLU A 70 -3.99 7.08 6.21
CA GLU A 70 -4.43 5.69 6.05
C GLU A 70 -3.27 4.70 6.12
N ALA A 71 -2.16 4.96 5.43
CA ALA A 71 -0.97 4.11 5.49
C ALA A 71 -0.38 4.05 6.90
N ALA A 72 -0.38 5.17 7.63
CA ALA A 72 0.03 5.21 9.03
C ALA A 72 -0.91 4.40 9.93
N ALA A 73 -2.23 4.52 9.77
CA ALA A 73 -3.21 3.76 10.52
C ALA A 73 -3.06 2.25 10.32
N ILE A 74 -2.87 1.81 9.06
CA ILE A 74 -2.61 0.40 8.73
C ILE A 74 -1.32 -0.10 9.40
N ARG A 75 -0.24 0.70 9.37
CA ARG A 75 1.01 0.35 10.06
C ARG A 75 0.85 0.29 11.58
N VAL A 76 0.09 1.21 12.17
CA VAL A 76 -0.14 1.22 13.62
C VAL A 76 -0.95 -0.01 14.03
N GLN A 77 -2.05 -0.30 13.35
CA GLN A 77 -2.85 -1.50 13.60
C GLN A 77 -1.95 -2.74 13.50
N ARG A 78 -1.21 -2.92 12.41
CA ARG A 78 -0.40 -4.13 12.21
C ARG A 78 0.86 -4.19 13.09
N GLY A 79 1.49 -3.05 13.38
CA GLY A 79 2.62 -2.94 14.31
C GLY A 79 2.23 -3.25 15.76
N GLN A 80 0.99 -2.94 16.15
CA GLN A 80 0.42 -3.37 17.42
C GLN A 80 0.17 -4.89 17.46
N TYR A 81 -0.29 -5.48 16.36
CA TYR A 81 -0.47 -6.94 16.26
C TYR A 81 0.87 -7.71 16.19
N THR A 82 1.94 -7.15 15.61
CA THR A 82 3.27 -7.80 15.61
C THR A 82 3.95 -7.74 16.97
N LYS A 83 3.74 -6.68 17.77
CA LYS A 83 4.25 -6.61 19.16
C LYS A 83 3.56 -7.57 20.13
N ALA A 84 2.33 -7.97 19.84
CA ALA A 84 1.57 -8.89 20.70
C ALA A 84 1.85 -10.38 20.41
N ALA A 85 2.69 -10.69 19.41
CA ALA A 85 3.00 -12.05 18.97
C ALA A 85 4.36 -12.58 19.47
N TYR A 86 4.98 -11.94 20.48
CA TYR A 86 6.23 -12.38 21.09
C TYR A 86 6.10 -12.52 22.61
#